data_AF-A0A925WXA6-F1
#
_entry.id   AF-A0A925WXA6-F1
#
_cell.length_a   1.000
_cell.length_b   1.000
_cell.length_c   1.000
_cell.angle_alpha   90.00
_cell.angle_beta   90.00
_cell.angle_gamma   90.00
#
_symmetry.space_group_name_H-M   'P 1'
#
loop_
_entity.id
_entity.type
_entity.pdbx_description
1 polymer ?
#
loop_
_entity_poly.entity_id
_entity_poly.type
_entity_poly.pdbx_seq_one_letter_code
_entity_poly.pdbx_strand_id
1 'polypeptide(L)'
;ILIVREGTGAVAIRLFHIDGMEGAPPVLQLKFDANQWGVARLVGYHYRAPEGGARRAPPEQNIRAGVMMLADRVAGPDDLAKFMQRVANAKLQQSSDDTIWRATLLDGDRNLEAGINLATGAIVTRRVNGQEYQPVVFKVNDEDLADELLGY
;
A
#
# COMPACT_ATOMS: atom_id res chain seq x y z
N ILE A 1 -6.94 -2.93 6.80
CA ILE A 1 -5.83 -2.16 7.40
C ILE A 1 -5.01 -3.15 8.21
N LEU A 2 -3.70 -3.22 7.99
CA LEU A 2 -2.77 -3.97 8.81
C LEU A 2 -2.03 -2.98 9.70
N ILE A 3 -1.91 -3.27 11.00
CA ILE A 3 -1.17 -2.42 11.93
C ILE A 3 -0.21 -3.32 12.69
N VAL A 4 1.08 -2.95 12.65
CA VAL A 4 2.16 -3.64 13.34
C VAL A 4 2.72 -2.68 14.37
N ARG A 5 2.83 -3.12 15.62
CA ARG A 5 3.47 -2.39 16.71
C ARG A 5 4.69 -3.16 17.17
N GLU A 6 5.81 -2.46 17.32
CA GLU A 6 7.06 -3.00 17.84
C GLU A 6 7.68 -1.96 18.78
N GLY A 7 7.85 -2.34 20.05
CA GLY A 7 8.25 -1.41 21.11
C GLY A 7 7.34 -0.17 21.20
N THR A 8 7.94 1.00 20.97
CA THR A 8 7.25 2.30 20.94
C THR A 8 6.94 2.80 19.53
N GLY A 9 7.12 1.99 18.49
CA GLY A 9 6.78 2.33 17.11
C GLY A 9 5.56 1.55 16.62
N ALA A 10 4.79 2.16 15.73
CA ALA A 10 3.76 1.45 14.97
C ALA A 10 3.77 1.89 13.51
N VAL A 11 3.51 0.92 12.63
CA VAL A 11 3.28 1.12 11.21
C VAL A 11 1.90 0.62 10.86
N ALA A 12 1.15 1.41 10.10
CA ALA A 12 -0.14 1.07 9.57
C ALA A 12 -0.13 1.08 8.04
N ILE A 13 -0.63 0.01 7.46
CA ILE A 13 -0.76 -0.19 6.01
C ILE A 13 -2.24 -0.34 5.69
N ARG A 14 -2.78 0.57 4.88
CA ARG A 14 -4.15 0.55 4.41
C ARG A 14 -4.18 0.51 2.89
N LEU A 15 -4.65 -0.61 2.35
CA LEU A 15 -5.12 -0.66 0.97
C LEU A 15 -6.35 0.23 0.85
N PHE A 16 -6.31 1.21 -0.04
CA PHE A 16 -7.42 2.11 -0.30
C PHE A 16 -8.02 1.93 -1.70
N HIS A 17 -7.27 1.33 -2.62
CA HIS A 17 -7.73 1.00 -3.96
C HIS A 17 -7.07 -0.27 -4.47
N ILE A 18 -7.83 -1.09 -5.16
CA ILE A 18 -7.33 -2.20 -5.97
C ILE A 18 -8.34 -2.43 -7.10
N ASP A 19 -7.88 -2.41 -8.35
CA ASP A 19 -8.77 -2.71 -9.47
C ASP A 19 -9.15 -4.20 -9.48
N GLY A 20 -10.40 -4.51 -9.84
CA GLY A 20 -10.76 -5.85 -10.29
C GLY A 20 -10.45 -6.03 -11.77
N MET A 21 -10.50 -7.27 -12.24
CA MET A 21 -10.57 -7.55 -13.68
C MET A 21 -12.03 -7.62 -14.14
N GLU A 22 -12.29 -7.47 -15.45
CA GLU A 22 -13.65 -7.45 -16.00
C GLU A 22 -14.50 -8.63 -15.49
N GLY A 23 -15.62 -8.35 -14.82
CA GLY A 23 -16.49 -9.39 -14.26
C GLY A 23 -15.91 -10.18 -13.07
N ALA A 24 -14.82 -9.72 -12.46
CA ALA A 24 -14.22 -10.32 -11.27
C ALA A 24 -13.77 -9.23 -10.27
N PRO A 25 -14.41 -9.08 -9.10
CA PRO A 25 -13.97 -8.13 -8.10
C PRO A 25 -12.59 -8.51 -7.55
N PRO A 26 -11.81 -7.54 -7.06
CA PRO A 26 -10.52 -7.81 -6.44
C PRO A 26 -10.72 -8.62 -5.15
N VAL A 27 -9.74 -9.46 -4.82
CA VAL A 27 -9.76 -10.31 -3.63
C VAL A 27 -8.61 -9.90 -2.72
N LEU A 28 -8.93 -9.58 -1.46
CA LEU A 28 -7.93 -9.32 -0.42
C LEU A 28 -7.82 -10.55 0.51
N GLN A 29 -6.60 -10.99 0.78
CA GLN A 29 -6.32 -12.11 1.69
C GLN A 29 -5.14 -11.81 2.59
N LEU A 30 -5.30 -12.07 3.88
CA LEU A 30 -4.15 -12.21 4.77
C LEU A 30 -3.67 -13.66 4.68
N LYS A 31 -2.45 -13.84 4.16
CA LYS A 31 -1.79 -15.15 4.07
C LYS A 31 -0.75 -15.27 5.16
N PHE A 32 -0.80 -16.36 5.90
CA PHE A 32 0.29 -16.78 6.77
C PHE A 32 1.17 -17.71 5.97
N ASP A 33 2.46 -17.39 5.85
CA ASP A 33 3.36 -18.18 5.01
C ASP A 33 3.89 -19.43 5.70
N ALA A 34 3.42 -19.69 6.93
CA ALA A 34 3.86 -20.78 7.79
C ALA A 34 5.40 -20.88 7.90
N ASN A 35 6.10 -19.76 7.67
CA ASN A 35 7.55 -19.71 7.76
C ASN A 35 7.98 -19.58 9.22
N GLN A 36 9.22 -19.97 9.50
CA GLN A 36 9.79 -19.97 10.85
C GLN A 36 9.87 -18.57 11.49
N TRP A 37 9.72 -17.52 10.68
CA TRP A 37 9.78 -16.12 11.12
C TRP A 37 8.39 -15.52 11.39
N GLY A 38 7.31 -16.30 11.28
CA GLY A 38 5.96 -15.83 11.59
C GLY A 38 5.44 -14.73 10.66
N VAL A 39 5.88 -14.70 9.41
CA VAL A 39 5.51 -13.65 8.44
C VAL A 39 4.07 -13.85 7.95
N ALA A 40 3.33 -12.75 7.93
CA ALA A 40 2.03 -12.65 7.28
C ALA A 40 2.09 -11.65 6.12
N ARG A 41 1.43 -11.97 5.00
CA ARG A 41 1.31 -11.13 3.82
C ARG A 41 -0.14 -10.70 3.62
N LEU A 42 -0.38 -9.40 3.53
CA LEU A 42 -1.64 -8.89 3.00
C LEU A 42 -1.53 -8.86 1.46
N VAL A 43 -2.24 -9.77 0.80
CA VAL A 43 -2.19 -9.92 -0.67
C VAL A 43 -3.47 -9.42 -1.29
N GLY A 44 -3.34 -8.57 -2.31
CA GLY A 44 -4.44 -8.16 -3.17
C GLY A 44 -4.32 -8.82 -4.54
N TYR A 45 -5.38 -9.51 -4.96
CA TYR A 45 -5.49 -10.11 -6.29
C TYR A 45 -6.46 -9.29 -7.13
N HIS A 46 -6.02 -8.81 -8.28
CA HIS A 46 -6.90 -8.22 -9.30
C HIS A 46 -7.83 -9.27 -9.93
N TYR A 47 -7.35 -10.52 -9.99
CA TYR A 47 -8.13 -11.70 -10.34
C TYR A 47 -7.57 -12.92 -9.63
N ARG A 48 -8.47 -13.78 -9.15
CA ARG A 48 -8.12 -15.11 -8.67
C ARG A 48 -9.03 -16.11 -9.38
N ALA A 49 -8.42 -16.98 -10.20
CA ALA A 49 -9.17 -18.03 -10.86
C ALA A 49 -9.86 -18.92 -9.81
N PRO A 50 -11.11 -19.36 -10.06
CA PRO A 50 -11.69 -20.47 -9.31
C PRO A 50 -10.78 -21.69 -9.43
N GLU A 51 -10.86 -22.61 -8.47
CA GLU A 51 -10.09 -23.86 -8.54
C GLU A 51 -10.40 -24.61 -9.84
N GLY A 52 -9.36 -24.95 -10.61
CA GLY A 52 -9.50 -25.54 -11.96
C GLY A 52 -9.90 -24.56 -13.08
N GLY A 53 -10.07 -23.27 -12.78
CA GLY A 53 -10.44 -22.24 -13.76
C GLY A 53 -9.27 -21.75 -14.62
N ALA A 54 -9.59 -21.25 -15.83
CA ALA A 54 -8.61 -20.66 -16.73
C ALA A 54 -8.06 -19.33 -16.19
N ARG A 55 -6.77 -19.08 -16.41
CA ARG A 55 -6.15 -17.76 -16.19
C ARG A 55 -6.76 -16.76 -17.17
N ARG A 56 -6.98 -15.53 -16.73
CA ARG A 56 -7.38 -14.42 -17.61
C ARG A 56 -6.13 -13.64 -18.03
N ALA A 57 -6.11 -13.18 -19.29
CA ALA A 57 -5.09 -12.26 -19.75
C ALA A 57 -5.21 -10.94 -18.97
N PRO A 58 -4.09 -10.33 -18.54
CA PRO A 58 -4.13 -9.02 -17.92
C PRO A 58 -4.78 -7.99 -18.87
N PRO A 59 -5.47 -6.96 -18.34
CA PRO A 59 -6.02 -5.91 -19.17
C PRO A 59 -4.92 -5.14 -19.92
N GLU A 60 -5.28 -4.48 -21.02
CA GLU A 60 -4.34 -3.64 -21.79
C GLU A 60 -3.85 -2.42 -21.00
N GLN A 61 -4.63 -1.96 -20.04
CA GLN A 61 -4.26 -0.85 -19.14
C GLN A 61 -3.62 -1.39 -17.85
N ASN A 62 -2.70 -0.59 -17.28
CA ASN A 62 -2.13 -0.95 -15.98
C ASN A 62 -3.21 -0.93 -14.90
N ILE A 63 -3.26 -2.02 -14.14
CA ILE A 63 -4.12 -2.16 -12.97
C ILE A 63 -3.64 -1.24 -11.84
N ARG A 64 -4.57 -0.55 -11.20
CA ARG A 64 -4.26 0.37 -10.11
C ARG A 64 -4.32 -0.34 -8.77
N ALA A 65 -3.31 -0.11 -7.95
CA ALA A 65 -3.28 -0.50 -6.55
C ALA A 65 -2.78 0.67 -5.71
N GLY A 66 -3.51 0.97 -4.64
CA GLY A 66 -3.27 2.12 -3.77
C GLY A 66 -3.04 1.68 -2.34
N VAL A 67 -1.87 2.04 -1.80
CA VAL A 67 -1.50 1.77 -0.42
C VAL A 67 -1.19 3.08 0.30
N MET A 68 -1.81 3.27 1.45
CA MET A 68 -1.44 4.29 2.43
C MET A 68 -0.57 3.63 3.51
N MET A 69 0.61 4.17 3.74
CA MET A 69 1.53 3.73 4.80
C MET A 69 1.79 4.91 5.73
N LEU A 70 1.40 4.77 7.00
CA LEU A 70 1.68 5.74 8.05
C LEU A 70 2.51 5.04 9.14
N ALA A 71 3.48 5.76 9.69
CA ALA A 71 4.28 5.31 10.82
C ALA A 71 4.28 6.38 11.90
N ASP A 72 4.18 5.97 13.16
CA ASP A 72 4.21 6.91 14.29
C ASP A 72 4.76 6.25 15.57
N ARG A 73 5.12 7.09 16.54
CA ARG A 73 5.49 6.66 17.88
C ARG A 73 4.22 6.42 18.70
N VAL A 74 4.14 5.26 19.36
CA VAL A 74 3.05 4.86 20.25
C VAL A 74 3.61 4.42 21.61
N ALA A 75 3.48 5.24 22.65
CA ALA A 75 4.10 4.93 23.96
C ALA A 75 3.33 3.85 24.73
N GLY A 76 2.03 3.72 24.47
CA GLY A 76 1.17 2.76 25.16
C GLY A 76 -0.12 2.43 24.40
N PRO A 77 -1.02 1.66 25.03
CA PRO A 77 -2.28 1.21 24.41
C PRO A 77 -3.16 2.37 23.93
N ASP A 78 -3.23 3.46 24.69
CA ASP A 78 -4.06 4.63 24.33
C ASP A 78 -3.53 5.35 23.09
N ASP A 79 -2.21 5.50 22.96
CA ASP A 79 -1.59 6.10 21.78
C ASP A 79 -1.77 5.21 20.56
N LEU A 80 -1.66 3.88 20.74
CA LEU A 80 -1.96 2.93 19.67
C LEU A 80 -3.41 3.06 19.23
N ALA A 81 -4.38 3.14 20.15
CA ALA A 81 -5.79 3.30 19.81
C ALA A 81 -6.04 4.61 19.02
N LYS A 82 -5.41 5.72 19.42
CA LYS A 82 -5.48 6.99 18.68
C LYS A 82 -4.87 6.86 17.28
N PHE A 83 -3.71 6.21 17.17
CA PHE A 83 -3.07 5.94 15.88
C PHE A 83 -3.98 5.10 14.96
N MET A 84 -4.58 4.02 15.48
CA MET A 84 -5.53 3.19 14.75
C MET A 84 -6.73 4.00 14.25
N GLN A 85 -7.30 4.85 15.10
CA GLN A 85 -8.43 5.72 14.73
C GLN A 85 -8.04 6.74 13.66
N ARG A 86 -6.87 7.38 13.79
CA ARG A 86 -6.33 8.31 12.78
C ARG A 86 -6.19 7.64 11.42
N VAL A 87 -5.60 6.44 11.35
CA VAL A 87 -5.43 5.66 10.11
C VAL A 87 -6.79 5.27 9.50
N ALA A 88 -7.75 4.86 10.34
CA ALA A 88 -9.09 4.50 9.89
C ALA A 88 -9.85 5.71 9.32
N ASN A 89 -9.70 6.87 9.95
CA ASN A 89 -10.39 8.11 9.59
C ASN A 89 -9.66 8.95 8.54
N ALA A 90 -8.43 8.56 8.17
CA ALA A 90 -7.66 9.21 7.11
C ALA A 90 -8.48 9.28 5.82
N LYS A 91 -8.72 10.51 5.35
CA LYS A 91 -9.49 10.78 4.13
C LYS A 91 -8.54 10.81 2.94
N LEU A 92 -8.59 9.75 2.15
CA LEU A 92 -7.92 9.68 0.87
C LEU A 92 -8.85 10.22 -0.21
N GLN A 93 -8.34 11.16 -1.00
CA GLN A 93 -8.99 11.61 -2.22
C GLN A 93 -8.29 10.97 -3.40
N GLN A 94 -9.08 10.56 -4.39
CA GLN A 94 -8.59 9.96 -5.61
C GLN A 94 -9.16 10.72 -6.79
N SER A 95 -8.34 10.95 -7.80
CA SER A 95 -8.77 11.45 -9.09
C SER A 95 -8.08 10.67 -10.18
N SER A 96 -8.75 10.51 -11.31
CA SER A 96 -8.19 9.88 -12.49
C SER A 96 -8.62 10.68 -13.70
N ASP A 97 -7.67 11.00 -14.55
CA ASP A 97 -7.93 11.29 -15.97
C ASP A 97 -7.57 10.04 -16.81
N ASP A 98 -7.62 10.14 -18.14
CA ASP A 98 -7.33 9.03 -19.06
C ASP A 98 -5.86 8.58 -19.01
N THR A 99 -4.96 9.40 -18.48
CA THR A 99 -3.50 9.17 -18.52
C THR A 99 -2.91 8.97 -17.12
N ILE A 100 -3.44 9.64 -16.10
CA ILE A 100 -2.86 9.70 -14.77
C ILE A 100 -3.91 9.44 -13.70
N TRP A 101 -3.60 8.49 -12.83
CA TRP A 101 -4.31 8.30 -11.58
C TRP A 101 -3.54 8.94 -10.43
N ARG A 102 -4.23 9.71 -9.60
CA ARG A 102 -3.69 10.47 -8.47
C ARG A 102 -4.41 10.12 -7.18
N ALA A 103 -3.66 10.13 -6.10
CA ALA A 103 -4.17 10.03 -4.75
C ALA A 103 -3.55 11.12 -3.87
N THR A 104 -4.37 11.74 -3.04
CA THR A 104 -3.93 12.72 -2.04
C THR A 104 -4.47 12.35 -0.66
N LEU A 105 -3.68 12.66 0.36
CA LEU A 105 -4.05 12.44 1.76
C LEU A 105 -3.51 13.60 2.61
N LEU A 106 -4.39 14.19 3.40
CA LEU A 106 -4.00 15.09 4.48
C LEU A 106 -3.93 14.30 5.80
N ASP A 107 -2.77 14.33 6.43
CA ASP A 107 -2.48 13.63 7.68
C ASP A 107 -1.85 14.60 8.68
N GLY A 108 -2.69 15.22 9.51
CA GLY A 108 -2.29 16.36 10.34
C GLY A 108 -1.97 17.57 9.47
N ASP A 109 -0.74 18.07 9.55
CA ASP A 109 -0.19 19.14 8.73
C ASP A 109 0.52 18.62 7.45
N ARG A 110 0.59 17.29 7.28
CA ARG A 110 1.28 16.66 6.15
C ARG A 110 0.32 16.40 5.00
N ASN A 111 0.61 16.98 3.85
CA ASN A 111 -0.03 16.63 2.58
C ASN A 111 0.82 15.59 1.84
N LEU A 112 0.25 14.43 1.57
CA LEU A 112 0.87 13.34 0.83
C LEU A 112 0.22 13.25 -0.55
N GLU A 113 1.04 13.21 -1.60
CA GLU A 113 0.57 13.13 -2.98
C GLU A 113 1.29 12.01 -3.72
N ALA A 114 0.52 11.19 -4.43
CA ALA A 114 1.04 10.13 -5.29
C ALA A 114 0.30 10.14 -6.63
N GLY A 115 1.01 9.84 -7.71
CA GLY A 115 0.40 9.69 -9.03
C GLY A 115 1.19 8.74 -9.92
N ILE A 116 0.46 7.95 -10.72
CA ILE A 116 1.04 7.03 -11.70
C ILE A 116 0.46 7.30 -13.09
N ASN A 117 1.26 7.10 -14.12
CA ASN A 117 0.80 7.06 -15.50
C ASN A 117 0.15 5.69 -15.78
N LEU A 118 -1.09 5.67 -16.25
CA LEU A 118 -1.86 4.46 -16.48
C LEU A 118 -1.41 3.68 -17.72
N ALA A 119 -0.78 4.32 -18.69
CA ALA A 119 -0.23 3.67 -19.87
C ALA A 119 1.11 2.99 -19.58
N THR A 120 1.99 3.64 -18.79
CA THR A 120 3.37 3.16 -18.58
C THR A 120 3.64 2.56 -17.19
N GLY A 121 2.75 2.79 -16.22
CA GLY A 121 2.99 2.45 -14.81
C GLY A 121 4.01 3.35 -14.12
N ALA A 122 4.58 4.33 -14.81
CA ALA A 122 5.61 5.21 -14.26
C ALA A 122 5.04 6.12 -13.16
N ILE A 123 5.82 6.34 -12.10
CA ILE A 123 5.49 7.32 -11.06
C ILE A 123 5.64 8.72 -11.68
N VAL A 124 4.55 9.51 -11.67
CA VAL A 124 4.53 10.89 -12.19
C VAL A 124 4.45 11.93 -11.08
N THR A 125 4.05 11.53 -9.88
CA THR A 125 4.04 12.41 -8.71
C THR A 125 4.33 11.60 -7.47
N ARG A 126 5.25 12.09 -6.64
CA ARG A 126 5.49 11.55 -5.31
C ARG A 126 5.96 12.69 -4.41
N ARG A 127 5.06 13.26 -3.62
CA ARG A 127 5.36 14.47 -2.83
C ARG A 127 4.91 14.38 -1.39
N VAL A 128 5.65 15.10 -0.55
CA VAL A 128 5.28 15.41 0.83
C VAL A 128 5.33 16.93 0.98
N ASN A 129 4.22 17.55 1.35
CA ASN A 129 4.09 19.01 1.49
C ASN A 129 4.56 19.77 0.23
N GLY A 130 4.20 19.25 -0.95
CA GLY A 130 4.57 19.81 -2.24
C GLY A 130 6.03 19.61 -2.65
N GLN A 131 6.87 19.00 -1.81
CA GLN A 131 8.26 18.68 -2.13
C GLN A 131 8.35 17.27 -2.72
N GLU A 132 9.11 17.10 -3.81
CA GLU A 132 9.39 15.78 -4.38
C GLU A 132 10.05 14.89 -3.33
N TYR A 133 9.47 13.72 -3.14
CA TYR A 133 9.95 12.70 -2.23
C TYR A 133 10.59 11.59 -3.07
N GLN A 134 11.91 11.49 -2.96
CA GLN A 134 12.62 10.31 -3.41
C GLN A 134 12.66 9.32 -2.26
N PRO A 135 12.16 8.08 -2.44
CA PRO A 135 12.32 7.08 -1.41
C PRO A 135 13.81 6.85 -1.20
N VAL A 136 14.27 7.07 0.03
CA VAL A 136 15.47 6.37 0.47
C VAL A 136 15.00 4.93 0.63
N VAL A 137 15.65 4.01 -0.06
CA VAL A 137 15.44 2.56 0.12
C VAL A 137 15.26 2.28 1.62
N PHE A 138 14.23 1.53 2.00
CA PHE A 138 14.02 1.16 3.40
C PHE A 138 15.14 0.20 3.79
N LYS A 139 16.20 0.77 4.37
CA LYS A 139 17.36 0.03 4.83
C LYS A 139 17.24 -0.20 6.33
N VAL A 140 17.44 -1.44 6.76
CA VAL A 140 17.64 -1.78 8.17
C VAL A 140 19.13 -2.07 8.31
N ASN A 141 19.85 -1.30 9.12
CA ASN A 141 21.31 -1.42 9.26
C ASN A 141 22.08 -1.31 7.92
N ASP A 142 21.69 -0.37 7.06
CA ASP A 142 22.25 -0.16 5.70
C ASP A 142 22.01 -1.27 4.67
N GLU A 143 21.30 -2.34 5.06
CA GLU A 143 20.90 -3.44 4.18
C GLU A 143 19.48 -3.24 3.64
N ASP A 144 19.32 -3.39 2.32
CA ASP A 144 18.02 -3.49 1.69
C ASP A 144 17.49 -4.92 1.85
N LEU A 145 17.03 -5.22 3.06
CA LEU A 145 16.44 -6.52 3.38
C LEU A 145 15.22 -6.85 2.50
N ALA A 146 14.56 -5.84 1.91
CA ALA A 146 13.44 -6.09 1.02
C ALA A 146 13.92 -6.66 -0.33
N ASP A 147 15.01 -6.14 -0.88
CA ASP A 147 15.66 -6.68 -2.08
C ASP A 147 16.18 -8.11 -1.84
N GLU A 148 16.87 -8.33 -0.73
CA GLU A 148 17.45 -9.64 -0.38
C GLU A 148 16.38 -10.72 -0.11
N LEU A 149 15.30 -10.38 0.59
CA LEU A 149 14.26 -11.33 0.95
C LEU A 149 13.24 -11.57 -0.17
N LEU A 150 13.06 -10.61 -1.09
CA LEU A 150 12.03 -10.67 -2.13
C LEU A 150 12.61 -10.91 -3.54
N GLY A 151 13.92 -10.78 -3.73
CA GLY A 151 14.66 -11.18 -4.93
C GLY A 151 14.33 -10.36 -6.18
N TYR A 152 14.47 -9.03 -6.09
CA TYR A 152 14.38 -8.14 -7.26
C TYR A 152 15.73 -7.86 -7.90
#